data_AF-A0A4Y7R8Q6-F1
#
_entry.id   AF-A0A4Y7R8Q6-F1
#
_cell.length_a   1.000
_cell.length_b   1.000
_cell.length_c   1.000
_cell.angle_alpha   90.00
_cell.angle_beta   90.00
_cell.angle_gamma   90.00
#
_symmetry.space_group_name_H-M   'P 1'
#
loop_
_entity.id
_entity.type
_entity.pdbx_description
1 polymer ?
#
loop_
_entity_poly.entity_id
_entity_poly.type
_entity_poly.pdbx_seq_one_letter_code
_entity_poly.pdbx_strand_id
1 'polypeptide(L)'
;MSEPQAYEININENRMARSKQLAVVAVLIAIGAVLRMFTPPIAGITPNFVIAMYCIAILLVRPNLGGAIGIGLVGGAVAMMFSKSPIPYLNLFSEPAGALACAFIVRYLPEFNLSNYSFKPILATTIGTLVSGLLYITLNFKFALDLPPDKMMIAWKAACIGVVIPVTVINAVLAQILYLPAKKFLKL
;
A
#
# COMPACT_ATOMS: atom_id res chain seq x y z
N MET A 1 6.13 -23.18 51.24
CA MET A 1 6.51 -21.94 50.51
C MET A 1 6.90 -22.36 49.10
N SER A 2 5.99 -22.22 48.15
CA SER A 2 6.22 -22.52 46.73
C SER A 2 6.89 -21.33 46.06
N GLU A 3 8.05 -21.55 45.44
CA GLU A 3 8.79 -20.54 44.69
C GLU A 3 7.92 -19.92 43.57
N PRO A 4 8.01 -18.61 43.32
CA PRO A 4 7.35 -18.00 42.17
C PRO A 4 8.05 -18.43 40.89
N GLN A 5 7.37 -19.23 40.06
CA GLN A 5 7.82 -19.54 38.70
C GLN A 5 7.95 -18.24 37.91
N ALA A 6 9.20 -17.86 37.63
CA ALA A 6 9.50 -16.80 36.67
C ALA A 6 8.89 -17.18 35.32
N TYR A 7 7.89 -16.42 34.88
CA TYR A 7 7.32 -16.52 33.56
C TYR A 7 8.40 -16.07 32.56
N GLU A 8 9.14 -17.02 31.99
CA GLU A 8 10.07 -16.73 30.90
C GLU A 8 9.27 -16.22 29.70
N ILE A 9 9.21 -14.90 29.57
CA ILE A 9 8.76 -14.24 28.35
C ILE A 9 9.82 -14.61 27.31
N ASN A 10 9.50 -15.60 26.48
CA ASN A 10 10.27 -15.94 25.31
C ASN A 10 10.16 -14.77 24.32
N ILE A 11 10.97 -13.73 24.53
CA ILE A 11 11.12 -12.62 23.59
C ILE A 11 11.79 -13.23 22.37
N ASN A 12 10.97 -13.52 21.37
CA ASN A 12 11.40 -13.95 20.06
C ASN A 12 12.36 -12.88 19.50
N GLU A 13 13.66 -13.13 19.65
CA GLU A 13 14.77 -12.18 19.49
C GLU A 13 14.86 -11.59 18.06
N ASN A 14 14.12 -12.15 17.12
CA ASN A 14 14.07 -11.74 15.71
C ASN A 14 12.87 -10.86 15.33
N ARG A 15 11.93 -10.54 16.25
CA ARG A 15 10.75 -9.72 15.90
C ARG A 15 10.99 -8.25 16.25
N MET A 16 10.98 -7.37 15.25
CA MET A 16 11.06 -5.92 15.43
C MET A 16 10.07 -5.45 16.51
N ALA A 17 10.56 -4.64 17.47
CA ALA A 17 9.73 -4.07 18.52
C ALA A 17 8.52 -3.30 17.95
N ARG A 18 7.35 -3.42 18.59
CA ARG A 18 6.09 -2.85 18.10
C ARG A 18 6.17 -1.33 17.84
N SER A 19 6.88 -0.60 18.69
CA SER A 19 7.10 0.84 18.52
C SER A 19 7.91 1.16 17.26
N LYS A 20 8.93 0.34 16.96
CA LYS A 20 9.74 0.47 15.73
C LYS A 20 8.90 0.15 14.50
N GLN A 21 8.07 -0.89 14.53
CA GLN A 21 7.17 -1.23 13.44
C GLN A 21 6.21 -0.07 13.11
N LEU A 22 5.60 0.53 14.13
CA LEU A 22 4.70 1.67 13.95
C LEU A 22 5.44 2.90 13.42
N ALA A 23 6.65 3.16 13.91
CA ALA A 23 7.49 4.26 13.42
C ALA A 23 7.86 4.08 11.94
N VAL A 24 8.23 2.86 11.51
CA VAL A 24 8.55 2.55 10.11
C VAL A 24 7.35 2.80 9.20
N VAL A 25 6.17 2.33 9.61
CA VAL A 25 4.92 2.58 8.87
C VAL A 25 4.67 4.09 8.75
N ALA A 26 4.75 4.83 9.85
CA ALA A 26 4.48 6.26 9.87
C ALA A 26 5.45 7.04 8.96
N VAL A 27 6.75 6.74 9.04
CA VAL A 27 7.79 7.36 8.22
C VAL A 27 7.58 7.06 6.73
N LEU A 28 7.29 5.81 6.37
CA LEU A 28 7.04 5.43 4.98
C LEU A 28 5.80 6.15 4.43
N ILE A 29 4.69 6.17 5.17
CA ILE A 29 3.47 6.89 4.76
C ILE A 29 3.77 8.39 4.59
N ALA A 30 4.53 9.01 5.51
CA ALA A 30 4.91 10.41 5.41
C ALA A 30 5.76 10.69 4.16
N ILE A 31 6.74 9.82 3.85
CA ILE A 31 7.52 9.92 2.61
C ILE A 31 6.60 9.86 1.38
N GLY A 32 5.64 8.92 1.37
CA GLY A 32 4.66 8.80 0.29
C GLY A 32 3.79 10.05 0.12
N ALA A 33 3.42 10.68 1.23
CA ALA A 33 2.67 11.93 1.26
C ALA A 33 3.45 13.08 0.63
N VAL A 34 4.72 13.25 1.04
CA VAL A 34 5.62 14.28 0.51
C VAL A 34 5.84 14.06 -0.99
N LEU A 35 6.15 12.83 -1.42
CA LEU A 35 6.30 12.51 -2.85
C LEU A 35 5.03 12.85 -3.64
N ARG A 36 3.85 12.52 -3.12
CA ARG A 36 2.57 12.85 -3.77
C ARG A 36 2.29 14.36 -3.82
N MET A 37 2.65 15.09 -2.77
CA MET A 37 2.50 16.54 -2.72
C MET A 37 3.32 17.20 -3.83
N PHE A 38 4.60 16.88 -3.93
CA PHE A 38 5.55 17.51 -4.84
C PHE A 38 5.55 16.93 -6.26
N THR A 39 4.94 15.77 -6.50
CA THR A 39 4.88 15.21 -7.86
C THR A 39 3.82 15.93 -8.70
N PRO A 40 4.22 16.56 -9.83
CA PRO A 40 3.27 17.12 -10.78
C PRO A 40 2.52 16.01 -11.51
N PRO A 41 1.34 16.30 -12.08
CA PRO A 41 0.66 15.35 -12.97
C PRO A 41 1.56 15.04 -14.17
N ILE A 42 1.99 13.78 -14.31
CA ILE A 42 2.76 13.32 -15.47
C ILE A 42 1.75 12.83 -16.50
N ALA A 43 1.65 13.52 -17.65
CA ALA A 43 0.68 13.20 -18.70
C ALA A 43 -0.80 13.18 -18.21
N GLY A 44 -1.15 14.05 -17.26
CA GLY A 44 -2.51 14.11 -16.68
C GLY A 44 -2.79 13.04 -15.61
N ILE A 45 -1.81 12.19 -15.31
CA ILE A 45 -1.91 11.13 -14.29
C ILE A 45 -1.20 11.61 -13.03
N THR A 46 -1.85 11.47 -11.87
CA THR A 46 -1.23 11.76 -10.57
C THR A 46 -0.90 10.45 -9.85
N PRO A 47 0.37 10.02 -9.83
CA PRO A 47 0.73 8.77 -9.18
C PRO A 47 0.49 8.84 -7.67
N ASN A 48 -0.06 7.76 -7.13
CA ASN A 48 -0.28 7.64 -5.71
C ASN A 48 0.87 6.89 -5.04
N PHE A 49 1.93 7.63 -4.67
CA PHE A 49 3.10 7.07 -4.00
C PHE A 49 2.83 6.57 -2.58
N VAL A 50 1.74 7.02 -1.96
CA VAL A 50 1.31 6.51 -0.63
C VAL A 50 1.03 5.01 -0.71
N ILE A 51 0.51 4.52 -1.84
CA ILE A 51 0.30 3.08 -2.10
C ILE A 51 1.58 2.30 -2.03
N ALA A 52 2.58 2.70 -2.83
CA ALA A 52 3.86 2.02 -2.85
C ALA A 52 4.48 2.00 -1.45
N MET A 53 4.42 3.12 -0.71
CA MET A 53 4.99 3.21 0.63
C MET A 53 4.28 2.33 1.66
N TYR A 54 2.95 2.29 1.68
CA TYR A 54 2.25 1.41 2.61
C TYR A 54 2.43 -0.07 2.25
N CYS A 55 2.51 -0.41 0.95
CA CYS A 55 2.79 -1.78 0.51
C CYS A 55 4.17 -2.25 1.00
N ILE A 56 5.20 -1.40 0.85
CA ILE A 56 6.54 -1.64 1.41
C ILE A 56 6.48 -1.78 2.94
N ALA A 57 5.72 -0.91 3.63
CA ALA A 57 5.57 -0.99 5.07
C ALA A 57 4.95 -2.34 5.51
N ILE A 58 3.92 -2.81 4.80
CA ILE A 58 3.27 -4.11 5.04
C ILE A 58 4.24 -5.27 4.76
N LEU A 59 5.05 -5.19 3.69
CA LEU A 59 6.07 -6.18 3.36
C LEU A 59 7.15 -6.31 4.43
N LEU A 60 7.58 -5.19 5.03
CA LEU A 60 8.63 -5.14 6.05
C LEU A 60 8.12 -5.51 7.45
N VAL A 61 6.95 -4.99 7.84
CA VAL A 61 6.39 -5.18 9.18
C VAL A 61 5.61 -6.49 9.32
N ARG A 62 5.06 -6.99 8.21
CA ARG A 62 4.15 -8.16 8.16
C ARG A 62 3.05 -8.10 9.23
N PRO A 63 2.21 -7.04 9.22
CA PRO A 63 1.18 -6.84 10.21
C PRO A 63 0.07 -7.92 10.12
N ASN A 64 -0.69 -8.08 11.20
CA ASN A 64 -1.96 -8.79 11.16
C ASN A 64 -2.97 -8.08 10.23
N LEU A 65 -4.03 -8.76 9.81
CA LEU A 65 -5.05 -8.19 8.91
C LEU A 65 -5.64 -6.87 9.44
N GLY A 66 -5.95 -6.79 10.73
CA GLY A 66 -6.41 -5.54 11.35
C GLY A 66 -5.36 -4.42 11.33
N GLY A 67 -4.08 -4.77 11.44
CA GLY A 67 -2.98 -3.82 11.28
C GLY A 67 -2.85 -3.32 9.85
N ALA A 68 -3.01 -4.20 8.86
CA ALA A 68 -3.00 -3.81 7.44
C ALA A 68 -4.16 -2.87 7.09
N ILE A 69 -5.36 -3.12 7.63
CA ILE A 69 -6.51 -2.21 7.50
C ILE A 69 -6.17 -0.84 8.10
N GLY A 70 -5.61 -0.81 9.31
CA GLY A 70 -5.20 0.45 9.95
C GLY A 70 -4.17 1.23 9.13
N ILE A 71 -3.16 0.54 8.60
CA ILE A 71 -2.15 1.12 7.70
C ILE A 71 -2.81 1.68 6.43
N GLY A 72 -3.72 0.92 5.82
CA GLY A 72 -4.45 1.35 4.63
C GLY A 72 -5.39 2.51 4.89
N LEU A 73 -6.00 2.58 6.07
CA LEU A 73 -6.89 3.68 6.47
C LEU A 73 -6.10 4.97 6.70
N VAL A 74 -4.97 4.89 7.41
CA VAL A 74 -4.06 6.03 7.58
C VAL A 74 -3.48 6.46 6.23
N GLY A 75 -3.06 5.50 5.40
CA GLY A 75 -2.61 5.76 4.04
C GLY A 75 -3.69 6.44 3.19
N GLY A 76 -4.94 5.98 3.28
CA GLY A 76 -6.10 6.57 2.61
C GLY A 76 -6.42 7.98 3.08
N ALA A 77 -6.37 8.24 4.40
CA ALA A 77 -6.58 9.56 4.98
C ALA A 77 -5.50 10.55 4.50
N VAL A 78 -4.23 10.13 4.51
CA VAL A 78 -3.10 10.94 4.02
C VAL A 78 -3.20 11.15 2.51
N ALA A 79 -3.54 10.09 1.75
CA ALA A 79 -3.73 10.17 0.31
C ALA A 79 -4.90 11.09 -0.06
N MET A 80 -5.97 11.14 0.76
CA MET A 80 -7.09 12.07 0.61
C MET A 80 -6.63 13.53 0.79
N MET A 81 -5.87 13.85 1.83
CA MET A 81 -5.40 15.22 2.11
C MET A 81 -4.53 15.79 0.98
N PHE A 82 -3.66 14.96 0.39
CA PHE A 82 -2.76 15.37 -0.68
C PHE A 82 -3.24 14.93 -2.07
N SER A 83 -4.53 14.60 -2.20
CA SER A 83 -5.10 14.19 -3.48
C SER A 83 -5.39 15.40 -4.36
N LYS A 84 -5.00 15.31 -5.63
CA LYS A 84 -5.42 16.23 -6.69
C LYS A 84 -6.63 15.68 -7.47
N SER A 85 -7.29 14.66 -6.93
CA SER A 85 -8.38 13.93 -7.60
C SER A 85 -9.75 14.54 -7.30
N PRO A 86 -10.75 14.42 -8.20
CA PRO A 86 -12.07 15.04 -8.03
C PRO A 86 -12.80 14.60 -6.76
N ILE A 87 -12.60 13.34 -6.36
CA ILE A 87 -13.20 12.78 -5.16
C ILE A 87 -12.13 12.15 -4.26
N PRO A 88 -11.55 12.93 -3.33
CA PRO A 88 -10.42 12.48 -2.53
C PRO A 88 -10.84 11.50 -1.42
N TYR A 89 -12.09 11.54 -0.95
CA TYR A 89 -12.59 10.66 0.12
C TYR A 89 -12.71 9.19 -0.29
N LEU A 90 -12.75 8.88 -1.60
CA LEU A 90 -12.75 7.49 -2.08
C LEU A 90 -11.45 6.75 -1.70
N ASN A 91 -10.34 7.47 -1.52
CA ASN A 91 -9.08 6.88 -1.06
C ASN A 91 -9.23 6.24 0.34
N LEU A 92 -10.14 6.76 1.18
CA LEU A 92 -10.36 6.19 2.51
C LEU A 92 -10.97 4.78 2.45
N PHE A 93 -11.64 4.42 1.36
CA PHE A 93 -12.21 3.09 1.13
C PHE A 93 -11.33 2.23 0.23
N SER A 94 -10.70 2.83 -0.79
CA SER A 94 -9.85 2.09 -1.73
C SER A 94 -8.53 1.63 -1.13
N GLU A 95 -7.91 2.46 -0.29
CA GLU A 95 -6.59 2.13 0.26
C GLU A 95 -6.61 1.02 1.31
N PRO A 96 -7.60 0.92 2.22
CA PRO A 96 -7.74 -0.27 3.06
C PRO A 96 -7.90 -1.56 2.25
N ALA A 97 -8.64 -1.53 1.14
CA ALA A 97 -8.80 -2.69 0.27
C ALA A 97 -7.48 -3.08 -0.41
N GLY A 98 -6.72 -2.10 -0.92
CA GLY A 98 -5.39 -2.31 -1.48
C GLY A 98 -4.37 -2.83 -0.44
N ALA A 99 -4.37 -2.26 0.76
CA ALA A 99 -3.53 -2.69 1.88
C ALA A 99 -3.86 -4.11 2.34
N LEU A 100 -5.15 -4.46 2.40
CA LEU A 100 -5.58 -5.83 2.65
C LEU A 100 -5.09 -6.78 1.58
N ALA A 101 -5.30 -6.46 0.31
CA ALA A 101 -4.83 -7.30 -0.80
C ALA A 101 -3.31 -7.50 -0.76
N CYS A 102 -2.56 -6.43 -0.50
CA CYS A 102 -1.12 -6.50 -0.28
C CYS A 102 -0.77 -7.42 0.90
N ALA A 103 -1.44 -7.29 2.05
CA ALA A 103 -1.21 -8.13 3.22
C ALA A 103 -1.54 -9.60 2.97
N PHE A 104 -2.58 -9.90 2.19
CA PHE A 104 -2.91 -11.26 1.74
C PHE A 104 -1.76 -11.85 0.94
N ILE A 105 -1.24 -11.13 -0.06
CA ILE A 105 -0.10 -11.61 -0.85
C ILE A 105 1.15 -11.78 0.03
N VAL A 106 1.40 -10.86 0.96
CA VAL A 106 2.54 -10.99 1.87
C VAL A 106 2.44 -12.22 2.77
N ARG A 107 1.23 -12.60 3.19
CA ARG A 107 0.99 -13.72 4.11
C ARG A 107 0.91 -15.08 3.41
N TYR A 108 0.21 -15.17 2.29
CA TYR A 108 -0.08 -16.43 1.62
C TYR A 108 0.92 -16.78 0.52
N LEU A 109 1.60 -15.78 -0.05
CA LEU A 109 2.60 -16.05 -1.08
C LEU A 109 3.93 -16.42 -0.41
N PRO A 110 4.50 -17.61 -0.69
CA PRO A 110 5.82 -17.98 -0.19
C PRO A 110 6.89 -16.99 -0.69
N GLU A 111 8.03 -16.93 -0.01
CA GLU A 111 9.12 -16.06 -0.43
C GLU A 111 9.71 -16.56 -1.76
N PHE A 112 9.25 -15.99 -2.87
CA PHE A 112 9.88 -16.16 -4.18
C PHE A 112 11.16 -15.32 -4.24
N ASN A 113 12.23 -15.88 -3.67
CA ASN A 113 13.57 -15.33 -3.74
C ASN A 113 14.35 -16.10 -4.82
N LEU A 114 14.67 -15.43 -5.93
CA LEU A 114 15.61 -15.98 -6.90
C LEU A 114 17.01 -15.49 -6.53
N SER A 115 17.74 -16.31 -5.77
CA SER A 115 19.15 -16.14 -5.33
C SER A 115 19.47 -14.89 -4.48
N ASN A 116 19.05 -13.69 -4.89
CA ASN A 116 19.19 -12.41 -4.16
C ASN A 116 18.09 -11.38 -4.46
N TYR A 117 17.19 -11.65 -5.41
CA TYR A 117 16.09 -10.75 -5.76
C TYR A 117 14.75 -11.31 -5.25
N SER A 118 14.07 -10.54 -4.41
CA SER A 118 12.69 -10.83 -4.02
C SER A 118 11.76 -10.20 -5.04
N PHE A 119 10.95 -11.01 -5.74
CA PHE A 119 9.89 -10.50 -6.64
C PHE A 119 8.58 -10.23 -5.90
N LYS A 120 8.54 -10.57 -4.61
CA LYS A 120 7.39 -10.37 -3.71
C LYS A 120 6.96 -8.89 -3.62
N PRO A 121 7.85 -7.88 -3.59
CA PRO A 121 7.46 -6.47 -3.53
C PRO A 121 6.73 -5.99 -4.78
N ILE A 122 7.18 -6.40 -5.97
CA ILE A 122 6.49 -6.12 -7.23
C ILE A 122 5.09 -6.69 -7.19
N LEU A 123 4.95 -7.98 -6.89
CA LEU A 123 3.66 -8.65 -6.99
C LEU A 123 2.66 -8.14 -5.94
N ALA A 124 3.10 -7.97 -4.70
CA ALA A 124 2.26 -7.45 -3.62
C ALA A 124 1.79 -6.02 -3.90
N THR A 125 2.69 -5.15 -4.37
CA THR A 125 2.35 -3.76 -4.72
C THR A 125 1.50 -3.68 -5.98
N THR A 126 1.74 -4.53 -6.97
CA THR A 126 0.93 -4.62 -8.20
C THR A 126 -0.51 -4.97 -7.85
N ILE A 127 -0.72 -6.05 -7.09
CA ILE A 127 -2.05 -6.49 -6.68
C ILE A 127 -2.73 -5.46 -5.77
N GLY A 128 -1.99 -4.91 -4.80
CA GLY A 128 -2.51 -3.85 -3.92
C GLY A 128 -2.95 -2.60 -4.71
N THR A 129 -2.13 -2.16 -5.67
CA THR A 129 -2.43 -0.98 -6.50
C THR A 129 -3.59 -1.25 -7.46
N LEU A 130 -3.67 -2.45 -8.06
CA LEU A 130 -4.80 -2.83 -8.92
C LEU A 130 -6.11 -2.87 -8.11
N VAL A 131 -6.12 -3.51 -6.95
CA VAL A 131 -7.33 -3.59 -6.11
C VAL A 131 -7.77 -2.19 -5.66
N SER A 132 -6.84 -1.36 -5.16
CA SER A 132 -7.15 0.02 -4.77
C SER A 132 -7.61 0.86 -5.97
N GLY A 133 -6.88 0.80 -7.09
CA GLY A 133 -7.18 1.58 -8.31
C GLY A 133 -8.50 1.20 -8.96
N LEU A 134 -8.78 -0.10 -9.10
CA LEU A 134 -10.05 -0.60 -9.64
C LEU A 134 -11.24 -0.23 -8.74
N LEU A 135 -11.07 -0.33 -7.41
CA LEU A 135 -12.11 0.10 -6.47
C LEU A 135 -12.32 1.63 -6.58
N TYR A 136 -11.25 2.40 -6.66
CA TYR A 136 -11.30 3.85 -6.81
C TYR A 136 -12.07 4.27 -8.06
N ILE A 137 -11.72 3.75 -9.25
CA ILE A 137 -12.41 4.11 -10.49
C ILE A 137 -13.88 3.68 -10.47
N THR A 138 -14.18 2.50 -9.92
CA THR A 138 -15.55 1.98 -9.89
C THR A 138 -16.43 2.84 -8.99
N LEU A 139 -15.92 3.22 -7.82
CA LEU A 139 -16.63 4.13 -6.93
C LEU A 139 -16.71 5.54 -7.50
N ASN A 140 -15.66 6.02 -8.18
CA ASN A 140 -15.67 7.34 -8.78
C ASN A 140 -16.74 7.45 -9.87
N PHE A 141 -16.84 6.49 -10.79
CA PHE A 141 -17.88 6.55 -11.82
C PHE A 141 -19.30 6.33 -11.28
N LYS A 142 -19.45 5.50 -10.23
CA LYS A 142 -20.76 5.26 -9.62
C LYS A 142 -21.28 6.43 -8.78
N PHE A 143 -20.41 7.10 -8.02
CA PHE A 143 -20.82 8.14 -7.07
C PHE A 143 -20.54 9.58 -7.54
N ALA A 144 -19.54 9.80 -8.42
CA ALA A 144 -19.19 11.15 -8.88
C ALA A 144 -20.04 11.62 -10.05
N LEU A 145 -20.29 10.70 -10.98
CA LEU A 145 -20.66 11.03 -12.34
C LEU A 145 -22.08 10.57 -12.70
N ASP A 146 -22.67 9.66 -11.90
CA ASP A 146 -24.00 9.07 -12.10
C ASP A 146 -24.27 8.73 -13.57
N LEU A 147 -23.25 8.16 -14.22
CA LEU A 147 -23.24 7.99 -15.66
C LEU A 147 -24.16 6.81 -16.06
N PRO A 148 -24.88 6.89 -17.19
CA PRO A 148 -25.62 5.76 -17.72
C PRO A 148 -24.69 4.54 -17.90
N PRO A 149 -25.18 3.30 -17.71
CA PRO A 149 -24.36 2.08 -17.70
C PRO A 149 -23.46 1.94 -18.94
N ASP A 150 -23.96 2.39 -20.09
CA ASP A 150 -23.31 2.29 -21.40
C ASP A 150 -22.07 3.20 -21.49
N LYS A 151 -22.15 4.41 -20.93
CA LYS A 151 -21.03 5.37 -20.89
C LYS A 151 -20.08 5.07 -19.74
N MET A 152 -20.58 4.48 -18.65
CA MET A 152 -19.78 4.05 -17.51
C MET A 152 -18.71 3.04 -17.92
N MET A 153 -19.05 2.03 -18.74
CA MET A 153 -18.08 1.01 -19.15
C MET A 153 -16.94 1.61 -19.99
N ILE A 154 -17.23 2.56 -20.87
CA ILE A 154 -16.22 3.21 -21.72
C ILE A 154 -15.28 4.06 -20.86
N ALA A 155 -15.85 4.88 -19.96
CA ALA A 155 -15.07 5.74 -19.07
C ALA A 155 -14.23 4.93 -18.07
N TRP A 156 -14.77 3.83 -17.56
CA TRP A 156 -14.06 2.89 -16.68
C TRP A 156 -12.87 2.26 -17.39
N LYS A 157 -13.04 1.78 -18.63
CA LYS A 157 -11.94 1.23 -19.44
C LYS A 157 -10.87 2.29 -19.70
N ALA A 158 -11.27 3.51 -20.06
CA ALA A 158 -10.35 4.62 -20.30
C ALA A 158 -9.55 4.98 -19.05
N ALA A 159 -10.18 5.03 -17.87
CA ALA A 159 -9.48 5.29 -16.61
C ALA A 159 -8.59 4.12 -16.17
N CYS A 160 -9.01 2.88 -16.43
CA CYS A 160 -8.19 1.71 -16.13
C CYS A 160 -6.89 1.73 -16.95
N ILE A 161 -7.00 1.96 -18.26
CA ILE A 161 -5.85 2.00 -19.17
C ILE A 161 -5.01 3.26 -18.95
N GLY A 162 -5.67 4.41 -18.80
CA GLY A 162 -5.01 5.71 -18.72
C GLY A 162 -4.43 6.03 -17.34
N VAL A 163 -4.95 5.45 -16.25
CA VAL A 163 -4.53 5.79 -14.87
C VAL A 163 -4.08 4.56 -14.10
N VAL A 164 -4.95 3.55 -13.97
CA VAL A 164 -4.68 2.42 -13.07
C VAL A 164 -3.45 1.63 -13.50
N ILE A 165 -3.33 1.30 -14.78
CA ILE A 165 -2.17 0.55 -15.30
C ILE A 165 -0.85 1.34 -15.13
N PRO A 166 -0.73 2.60 -15.59
CA PRO A 166 0.48 3.39 -15.39
C PRO A 166 0.87 3.54 -13.91
N VAL A 167 -0.09 3.84 -13.04
CA VAL A 167 0.16 4.00 -11.59
C VAL A 167 0.62 2.67 -10.98
N THR A 168 0.05 1.55 -11.43
CA THR A 168 0.45 0.21 -10.99
C THR A 168 1.89 -0.09 -11.37
N VAL A 169 2.30 0.19 -12.61
CA VAL A 169 3.67 -0.01 -13.08
C VAL A 169 4.64 0.86 -12.28
N ILE A 170 4.34 2.15 -12.13
CA ILE A 170 5.19 3.09 -11.38
C ILE A 170 5.35 2.63 -9.93
N ASN A 171 4.25 2.29 -9.25
CA ASN A 171 4.27 1.87 -7.86
C ASN A 171 5.00 0.53 -7.68
N ALA A 172 4.81 -0.43 -8.59
CA ALA A 172 5.48 -1.71 -8.55
C ALA A 172 7.00 -1.57 -8.72
N VAL A 173 7.44 -0.75 -9.68
CA VAL A 173 8.87 -0.45 -9.90
C VAL A 173 9.45 0.28 -8.69
N LEU A 174 8.76 1.31 -8.19
CA LEU A 174 9.19 2.06 -7.01
C LEU A 174 9.32 1.14 -5.79
N ALA A 175 8.34 0.28 -5.55
CA ALA A 175 8.37 -0.68 -4.45
C ALA A 175 9.51 -1.67 -4.58
N GLN A 176 9.81 -2.15 -5.79
CA GLN A 176 10.96 -3.03 -6.01
C GLN A 176 12.28 -2.36 -5.67
N ILE A 177 12.46 -1.13 -6.18
CA ILE A 177 13.71 -0.37 -5.99
C ILE A 177 13.88 -0.01 -4.51
N LEU A 178 12.81 0.43 -3.83
CA LEU A 178 12.88 0.85 -2.43
C LEU A 178 12.86 -0.31 -1.42
N TYR A 179 12.41 -1.50 -1.80
CA TYR A 179 12.35 -2.63 -0.87
C TYR A 179 13.74 -3.02 -0.34
N LEU A 180 14.73 -3.15 -1.23
CA LEU A 180 16.11 -3.51 -0.85
C LEU A 180 16.77 -2.48 0.11
N PRO A 181 16.80 -1.16 -0.19
CA PRO A 181 17.39 -0.18 0.71
C PRO A 181 16.59 -0.06 2.01
N ALA A 182 15.25 -0.16 1.98
CA ALA A 182 14.44 -0.12 3.19
C ALA A 182 14.71 -1.34 4.09
N LYS A 183 14.86 -2.54 3.52
CA LYS A 183 15.23 -3.75 4.27
C LYS A 183 16.62 -3.59 4.91
N LYS A 184 17.61 -3.11 4.15
CA LYS A 184 18.97 -2.88 4.64
C LYS A 184 19.04 -1.83 5.75
N PHE A 185 18.31 -0.74 5.61
CA PHE A 185 18.26 0.34 6.61
C PHE A 185 17.68 -0.14 7.95
N LEU A 186 16.67 -1.01 7.89
CA LEU A 186 16.02 -1.56 9.09
C LEU A 186 16.77 -2.73 9.73
N LYS A 187 17.93 -3.12 9.19
CA LYS A 187 18.72 -4.28 9.62
C LYS A 187 17.86 -5.56 9.72
N LEU A 188 16.97 -5.76 8.74
CA LEU A 188 16.11 -6.93 8.57
C LEU A 188 16.68 -7.92 7.55
#